data_AF-A0A7S3WAF2-F1
#
_entry.id   AF-A0A7S3WAF2-F1
#
_cell.length_a   1.000
_cell.length_b   1.000
_cell.length_c   1.000
_cell.angle_alpha   90.00
_cell.angle_beta   90.00
_cell.angle_gamma   90.00
#
_symmetry.space_group_name_H-M   'P 1'
#
loop_
_entity.id
_entity.type
_entity.pdbx_description
1 polymer ?
#
loop_
_entity_poly.entity_id
_entity_poly.type
_entity_poly.pdbx_seq_one_letter_code
_entity_poly.pdbx_strand_id
1 'polypeptide(L)'
;ASLAEGASAQTTAGGHKLIKGISWGPVPLLSVEGASQLPQDDWMSDQAVPMWGKAGRADLRVMKDLGANLVRLYGNNPENDHTNFLDEAHAEGLEVAPGLSDYPYFQQVPGRCLDTNFNCFEQIKPAYAMNLAKGFLTPDRHYHPALKVMDILNEPDLKMPPTTDIGGPEGPIQMGRTLISAFDAMLDAEKEAGVTGKLINFTATFSYAICAPCTRFKLSPALGQMWQLHDAMHHPDKYGYKPRNNITEAYVK
;
A
#
# COMPACT_ATOMS: atom_id res chain seq x y z
N ALA A 1 18.21 -51.95 -29.39
CA ALA A 1 18.70 -50.56 -29.43
C ALA A 1 17.48 -49.66 -29.24
N SER A 2 17.04 -49.48 -27.98
CA SER A 2 17.26 -48.29 -27.16
C SER A 2 16.71 -47.02 -27.81
N LEU A 3 15.50 -46.67 -27.38
CA LEU A 3 14.86 -45.38 -27.55
C LEU A 3 15.60 -44.38 -26.64
N ALA A 4 16.11 -43.30 -27.22
CA ALA A 4 16.59 -42.17 -26.45
C ALA A 4 15.46 -41.14 -26.35
N GLU A 5 14.80 -41.13 -25.20
CA GLU A 5 13.95 -40.04 -24.75
C GLU A 5 14.81 -38.78 -24.60
N GLY A 6 14.49 -37.75 -25.39
CA GLY A 6 15.00 -36.41 -25.17
C GLY A 6 14.38 -35.86 -23.89
N ALA A 7 15.15 -35.87 -22.81
CA ALA A 7 14.80 -35.21 -21.57
C ALA A 7 14.50 -33.73 -21.83
N SER A 8 13.21 -33.37 -21.74
CA SER A 8 12.77 -32.00 -21.58
C SER A 8 13.43 -31.44 -20.32
N ALA A 9 14.31 -30.46 -20.50
CA ALA A 9 14.91 -29.72 -19.41
C ALA A 9 13.78 -29.01 -18.63
N GLN A 10 13.45 -29.56 -17.45
CA GLN A 10 12.75 -28.81 -16.42
C GLN A 10 13.62 -27.63 -16.04
N THR A 11 13.32 -26.45 -16.60
CA THR A 11 13.83 -25.19 -16.08
C THR A 11 13.11 -24.91 -14.77
N THR A 12 13.71 -25.34 -13.66
CA THR A 12 13.47 -24.81 -12.32
C THR A 12 14.05 -23.40 -12.23
N ALA A 13 13.46 -22.45 -12.94
CA ALA A 13 13.69 -21.04 -12.69
C ALA A 13 12.71 -20.63 -11.59
N GLY A 14 13.22 -20.36 -10.38
CA GLY A 14 12.53 -19.56 -9.37
C GLY A 14 12.35 -18.13 -9.86
N GLY A 15 11.63 -17.96 -10.97
CA GLY A 15 11.36 -16.67 -11.59
C GLY A 15 10.30 -15.96 -10.79
N HIS A 16 10.62 -14.78 -10.29
CA HIS A 16 9.62 -13.86 -9.77
C HIS A 16 8.53 -13.66 -10.82
N LYS A 17 7.29 -14.04 -10.50
CA LYS A 17 6.14 -13.86 -11.40
C LYS A 17 6.00 -12.36 -11.69
N LEU A 18 6.08 -11.97 -12.96
CA LEU A 18 5.90 -10.59 -13.39
C LEU A 18 4.54 -10.07 -12.91
N ILE A 19 4.53 -8.93 -12.22
CA ILE A 19 3.29 -8.27 -11.78
C ILE A 19 2.60 -7.66 -13.01
N LYS A 20 1.33 -8.01 -13.18
CA LYS A 20 0.39 -7.45 -14.16
C LYS A 20 -0.80 -6.93 -13.38
N GLY A 21 -0.64 -5.72 -12.86
CA GLY A 21 -1.59 -5.08 -11.96
C GLY A 21 -2.67 -4.30 -12.69
N ILE A 22 -3.89 -4.31 -12.15
CA ILE A 22 -4.94 -3.33 -12.48
C ILE A 22 -5.20 -2.49 -11.22
N SER A 23 -5.13 -1.17 -11.33
CA SER A 23 -5.65 -0.29 -10.27
C SER A 23 -7.16 -0.23 -10.40
N TRP A 24 -7.87 -0.45 -9.30
CA TRP A 24 -9.32 -0.56 -9.31
C TRP A 24 -9.96 0.34 -8.27
N GLY A 25 -10.92 1.10 -8.76
CA GLY A 25 -11.95 1.79 -8.01
C GLY A 25 -13.13 1.94 -8.96
N PRO A 26 -14.38 1.69 -8.54
CA PRO A 26 -15.56 1.76 -9.40
C PRO A 26 -15.97 3.21 -9.71
N VAL A 27 -15.08 3.95 -10.37
CA VAL A 27 -15.29 5.30 -10.89
C VAL A 27 -15.28 5.28 -12.44
N PRO A 28 -15.94 6.23 -13.14
CA PRO A 28 -16.67 7.38 -12.61
C PRO A 28 -17.98 6.98 -11.94
N LEU A 29 -18.40 7.82 -10.99
CA LEU A 29 -19.70 7.71 -10.33
C LEU A 29 -20.77 8.33 -11.24
N LEU A 30 -21.98 7.76 -11.23
CA LEU A 30 -23.04 8.14 -12.16
C LEU A 30 -23.53 9.58 -12.01
N SER A 31 -23.38 10.17 -10.82
CA SER A 31 -23.69 11.58 -10.57
C SER A 31 -22.87 12.15 -9.40
N VAL A 32 -22.77 13.48 -9.34
CA VAL A 32 -22.14 14.20 -8.23
C VAL A 32 -22.92 13.98 -6.93
N GLU A 33 -24.25 13.97 -7.01
CA GLU A 33 -25.12 13.72 -5.85
C GLU A 33 -24.91 12.31 -5.30
N GLY A 34 -24.79 11.30 -6.16
CA GLY A 34 -24.49 9.93 -5.73
C GLY A 34 -23.09 9.83 -5.12
N ALA A 35 -22.11 10.52 -5.72
CA ALA A 35 -20.76 10.59 -5.18
C ALA A 35 -20.71 11.18 -3.78
N SER A 36 -21.50 12.23 -3.50
CA SER A 36 -21.56 12.85 -2.18
C SER A 36 -22.22 11.96 -1.12
N GLN A 37 -22.90 10.87 -1.51
CA GLN A 37 -23.47 9.91 -0.56
C GLN A 37 -22.52 8.76 -0.21
N LEU A 38 -21.37 8.64 -0.89
CA LEU A 38 -20.40 7.62 -0.54
C LEU A 38 -19.68 8.03 0.75
N PRO A 39 -19.79 7.23 1.83
CA PRO A 39 -19.22 7.61 3.12
C PRO A 39 -17.69 7.45 3.16
N GLN A 40 -17.10 6.71 2.23
CA GLN A 40 -15.70 6.33 2.20
C GLN A 40 -15.29 5.85 0.80
N ASP A 41 -13.98 5.72 0.57
CA ASP A 41 -13.35 5.20 -0.65
C ASP A 41 -12.85 3.74 -0.53
N ASP A 42 -13.28 3.03 0.52
CA ASP A 42 -12.98 1.62 0.73
C ASP A 42 -13.93 0.69 -0.05
N TRP A 43 -13.42 0.21 -1.17
CA TRP A 43 -14.11 -0.70 -2.08
C TRP A 43 -13.85 -2.18 -1.81
N MET A 44 -13.05 -2.51 -0.78
CA MET A 44 -12.91 -3.88 -0.28
C MET A 44 -14.06 -4.27 0.65
N SER A 45 -14.82 -3.29 1.14
CA SER A 45 -15.98 -3.50 2.00
C SER A 45 -17.09 -4.35 1.35
N ASP A 46 -17.86 -5.05 2.18
CA ASP A 46 -18.96 -5.91 1.74
C ASP A 46 -20.09 -5.15 1.03
N GLN A 47 -20.26 -3.87 1.33
CA GLN A 47 -21.19 -2.98 0.64
C GLN A 47 -20.87 -2.88 -0.86
N ALA A 48 -19.63 -3.14 -1.26
CA ALA A 48 -19.17 -3.16 -2.64
C ALA A 48 -19.23 -4.55 -3.31
N VAL A 49 -19.70 -5.61 -2.63
CA VAL A 49 -19.87 -6.97 -3.20
C VAL A 49 -20.58 -6.98 -4.56
N PRO A 50 -21.66 -6.20 -4.78
CA PRO A 50 -22.31 -6.15 -6.10
C PRO A 50 -21.40 -5.69 -7.25
N MET A 51 -20.25 -5.07 -6.95
CA MET A 51 -19.25 -4.65 -7.93
C MET A 51 -18.20 -5.74 -8.13
N TRP A 52 -17.53 -6.15 -7.05
CA TRP A 52 -16.35 -7.01 -7.15
C TRP A 52 -16.66 -8.51 -7.15
N GLY A 53 -17.76 -8.95 -6.52
CA GLY A 53 -18.09 -10.35 -6.32
C GLY A 53 -18.77 -11.01 -7.53
N LYS A 54 -18.60 -12.33 -7.66
CA LYS A 54 -19.17 -13.16 -8.75
C LYS A 54 -20.67 -13.05 -8.98
N ALA A 55 -21.46 -12.68 -7.97
CA ALA A 55 -22.91 -12.54 -8.09
C ALA A 55 -23.34 -11.19 -8.67
N GLY A 56 -22.42 -10.22 -8.74
CA GLY A 56 -22.63 -8.88 -9.26
C GLY A 56 -21.95 -8.66 -10.60
N ARG A 57 -21.26 -7.53 -10.75
CA ARG A 57 -20.43 -7.22 -11.94
C ARG A 57 -19.21 -8.14 -12.10
N ALA A 58 -18.80 -8.83 -11.03
CA ALA A 58 -17.65 -9.73 -11.01
C ALA A 58 -16.35 -9.07 -11.47
N ASP A 59 -16.09 -7.83 -11.04
CA ASP A 59 -14.92 -7.05 -11.48
C ASP A 59 -13.60 -7.81 -11.28
N LEU A 60 -13.46 -8.60 -10.20
CA LEU A 60 -12.26 -9.41 -9.96
C LEU A 60 -12.06 -10.50 -11.03
N ARG A 61 -13.14 -11.21 -11.41
CA ARG A 61 -13.10 -12.17 -12.53
C ARG A 61 -12.74 -11.47 -13.84
N VAL A 62 -13.34 -10.31 -14.11
CA VAL A 62 -13.03 -9.52 -15.33
C VAL A 62 -11.55 -9.11 -15.37
N MET A 63 -10.99 -8.63 -14.25
CA MET A 63 -9.55 -8.31 -14.17
C MET A 63 -8.69 -9.53 -14.45
N LYS A 64 -9.05 -10.69 -13.89
CA LYS A 64 -8.37 -11.96 -14.14
C LYS A 64 -8.44 -12.39 -15.61
N ASP A 65 -9.57 -12.19 -16.27
CA ASP A 65 -9.80 -12.53 -17.68
C ASP A 65 -9.04 -11.58 -18.62
N LEU A 66 -8.86 -10.30 -18.22
CA LEU A 66 -7.95 -9.35 -18.88
C LEU A 66 -6.47 -9.71 -18.68
N GLY A 67 -6.17 -10.77 -17.91
CA GLY A 67 -4.84 -11.29 -17.70
C GLY A 67 -4.08 -10.65 -16.55
N ALA A 68 -4.77 -9.90 -15.68
CA ALA A 68 -4.17 -9.39 -14.44
C ALA A 68 -3.83 -10.54 -13.48
N ASN A 69 -2.85 -10.30 -12.62
CA ASN A 69 -2.54 -11.17 -11.49
C ASN A 69 -2.48 -10.41 -10.16
N LEU A 70 -2.71 -9.09 -10.19
CA LEU A 70 -2.75 -8.25 -9.02
C LEU A 70 -3.82 -7.16 -9.20
N VAL A 71 -4.57 -6.86 -8.15
CA VAL A 71 -5.45 -5.70 -8.05
C VAL A 71 -4.90 -4.72 -7.02
N ARG A 72 -4.79 -3.44 -7.40
CA ARG A 72 -4.41 -2.35 -6.50
C ARG A 72 -5.64 -1.55 -6.10
N LEU A 73 -5.81 -1.30 -4.80
CA LEU A 73 -6.85 -0.43 -4.25
C LEU A 73 -6.21 0.76 -3.55
N TYR A 74 -6.94 1.88 -3.40
CA TYR A 74 -6.38 3.15 -2.94
C TYR A 74 -6.62 3.43 -1.45
N GLY A 75 -7.81 3.11 -0.94
CA GLY A 75 -8.18 3.30 0.45
C GLY A 75 -8.71 2.01 1.07
N ASN A 76 -8.49 1.86 2.36
CA ASN A 76 -9.13 0.86 3.20
C ASN A 76 -9.63 1.53 4.48
N ASN A 77 -10.90 1.34 4.84
CA ASN A 77 -11.37 1.81 6.12
C ASN A 77 -11.09 0.68 7.12
N PRO A 78 -10.20 0.90 8.09
CA PRO A 78 -9.81 -0.15 9.03
C PRO A 78 -10.96 -0.61 9.93
N GLU A 79 -12.12 0.04 9.90
CA GLU A 79 -13.32 -0.43 10.59
C GLU A 79 -14.04 -1.58 9.88
N ASN A 80 -13.85 -1.74 8.57
CA ASN A 80 -14.48 -2.80 7.79
C ASN A 80 -13.68 -4.11 7.88
N ASP A 81 -14.38 -5.23 7.74
CA ASP A 81 -13.76 -6.53 7.54
C ASP A 81 -13.49 -6.74 6.06
N HIS A 82 -12.24 -7.07 5.73
CA HIS A 82 -11.77 -7.23 4.37
C HIS A 82 -11.69 -8.69 3.91
N THR A 83 -12.06 -9.65 4.78
CA THR A 83 -11.90 -11.09 4.54
C THR A 83 -12.60 -11.52 3.25
N ASN A 84 -13.87 -11.15 3.05
CA ASN A 84 -14.64 -11.61 1.89
C ASN A 84 -14.05 -11.14 0.54
N PHE A 85 -13.56 -9.89 0.47
CA PHE A 85 -12.89 -9.39 -0.73
C PHE A 85 -11.60 -10.16 -0.99
N LEU A 86 -10.80 -10.38 0.06
CA LEU A 86 -9.53 -11.08 -0.05
C LEU A 86 -9.71 -12.56 -0.41
N ASP A 87 -10.74 -13.23 0.11
CA ASP A 87 -11.14 -14.59 -0.24
C ASP A 87 -11.55 -14.70 -1.71
N GLU A 88 -12.40 -13.79 -2.19
CA GLU A 88 -12.83 -13.77 -3.60
C GLU A 88 -11.65 -13.47 -4.53
N ALA A 89 -10.79 -12.50 -4.19
CA ALA A 89 -9.58 -12.22 -4.96
C ALA A 89 -8.64 -13.44 -5.01
N HIS A 90 -8.48 -14.15 -3.89
CA HIS A 90 -7.70 -15.38 -3.84
C HIS A 90 -8.30 -16.48 -4.72
N ALA A 91 -9.62 -16.68 -4.64
CA ALA A 91 -10.33 -17.66 -5.45
C ALA A 91 -10.22 -17.37 -6.96
N GLU A 92 -10.14 -16.10 -7.33
CA GLU A 92 -9.89 -15.65 -8.71
C GLU A 92 -8.41 -15.74 -9.12
N GLY A 93 -7.51 -16.08 -8.20
CA GLY A 93 -6.07 -16.18 -8.45
C GLY A 93 -5.38 -14.81 -8.60
N LEU A 94 -5.95 -13.78 -7.99
CA LEU A 94 -5.40 -12.43 -7.91
C LEU A 94 -4.66 -12.22 -6.58
N GLU A 95 -3.52 -11.54 -6.66
CA GLU A 95 -2.88 -10.88 -5.52
C GLU A 95 -3.53 -9.49 -5.29
N VAL A 96 -3.42 -8.96 -4.08
CA VAL A 96 -4.05 -7.69 -3.69
C VAL A 96 -2.99 -6.76 -3.11
N ALA A 97 -3.02 -5.51 -3.58
CA ALA A 97 -2.21 -4.42 -3.05
C ALA A 97 -3.10 -3.28 -2.54
N PRO A 98 -3.55 -3.31 -1.27
CA PRO A 98 -4.31 -2.22 -0.71
C PRO A 98 -3.42 -1.03 -0.37
N GLY A 99 -3.97 0.17 -0.54
CA GLY A 99 -3.42 1.40 0.03
C GLY A 99 -4.01 1.67 1.40
N LEU A 100 -3.16 2.13 2.31
CA LEU A 100 -3.62 2.64 3.58
C LEU A 100 -4.46 3.90 3.32
N SER A 101 -5.59 4.02 4.00
CA SER A 101 -6.42 5.23 3.87
C SER A 101 -5.62 6.51 4.12
N ASP A 102 -5.90 7.52 3.30
CA ASP A 102 -5.44 8.90 3.45
C ASP A 102 -6.00 9.58 4.72
N TYR A 103 -7.05 9.01 5.32
CA TYR A 103 -7.76 9.58 6.46
C TYR A 103 -6.87 9.96 7.66
N PRO A 104 -6.09 9.02 8.25
CA PRO A 104 -5.17 9.32 9.37
C PRO A 104 -4.06 10.33 9.00
N TYR A 105 -3.72 10.45 7.71
CA TYR A 105 -2.65 11.34 7.28
C TYR A 105 -3.08 12.81 7.27
N PHE A 106 -4.20 13.13 6.62
CA PHE A 106 -4.57 14.53 6.39
C PHE A 106 -6.07 14.86 6.45
N GLN A 107 -6.97 13.87 6.45
CA GLN A 107 -8.43 14.11 6.43
C GLN A 107 -9.05 14.10 7.83
N GLN A 108 -8.47 13.34 8.78
CA GLN A 108 -8.95 13.28 10.16
C GLN A 108 -8.82 14.65 10.85
N VAL A 109 -9.90 15.13 11.47
CA VAL A 109 -9.88 16.36 12.28
C VAL A 109 -10.68 16.13 13.56
N PRO A 110 -10.09 16.32 14.76
CA PRO A 110 -8.68 16.66 15.02
C PRO A 110 -7.73 15.44 14.96
N GLY A 111 -6.42 15.69 14.89
CA GLY A 111 -5.40 14.67 15.22
C GLY A 111 -4.80 13.91 14.03
N ARG A 112 -4.94 14.43 12.81
CA ARG A 112 -4.21 13.94 11.63
C ARG A 112 -2.70 14.08 11.75
N CYS A 113 -1.96 13.29 10.97
CA CYS A 113 -0.49 13.36 10.94
C CYS A 113 0.06 14.75 10.55
N LEU A 114 -0.65 15.53 9.73
CA LEU A 114 -0.24 16.91 9.42
C LEU A 114 -0.05 17.77 10.69
N ASP A 115 -0.84 17.51 11.74
CA ASP A 115 -0.81 18.28 12.98
C ASP A 115 0.32 17.82 13.92
N THR A 116 0.98 16.69 13.64
CA THR A 116 2.06 16.10 14.46
C THR A 116 3.45 16.38 13.89
N ASN A 117 3.59 17.44 13.09
CA ASN A 117 4.83 17.74 12.35
C ASN A 117 5.28 16.54 11.50
N PHE A 118 4.34 15.89 10.83
CA PHE A 118 4.60 14.79 9.89
C PHE A 118 5.19 13.53 10.53
N ASN A 119 5.02 13.36 11.84
CA ASN A 119 5.30 12.10 12.53
C ASN A 119 3.99 11.33 12.69
N CYS A 120 3.74 10.38 11.80
CA CYS A 120 2.45 9.71 11.69
C CYS A 120 2.31 8.47 12.59
N PHE A 121 3.30 8.18 13.45
CA PHE A 121 3.34 6.90 14.15
C PHE A 121 2.06 6.61 14.93
N GLU A 122 1.59 7.58 15.71
CA GLU A 122 0.42 7.43 16.60
C GLU A 122 -0.92 7.35 15.84
N GLN A 123 -0.99 7.89 14.62
CA GLN A 123 -2.17 7.78 13.76
C GLN A 123 -2.20 6.45 13.00
N ILE A 124 -1.04 6.01 12.50
CA ILE A 124 -0.94 4.89 11.57
C ILE A 124 -0.95 3.55 12.31
N LYS A 125 -0.31 3.45 13.48
CA LYS A 125 -0.27 2.20 14.25
C LYS A 125 -1.67 1.65 14.54
N PRO A 126 -2.61 2.41 15.14
CA PRO A 126 -3.95 1.87 15.43
C PRO A 126 -4.75 1.56 14.16
N ALA A 127 -4.64 2.38 13.11
CA ALA A 127 -5.31 2.12 11.83
C ALA A 127 -4.83 0.81 11.20
N TYR A 128 -3.52 0.57 11.16
CA TYR A 128 -2.97 -0.66 10.60
C TYR A 128 -3.25 -1.87 11.50
N ALA A 129 -3.19 -1.73 12.82
CA ALA A 129 -3.55 -2.80 13.75
C ALA A 129 -5.01 -3.27 13.58
N MET A 130 -5.93 -2.35 13.30
CA MET A 130 -7.31 -2.69 12.97
C MET A 130 -7.43 -3.43 11.63
N ASN A 131 -6.70 -3.00 10.58
CA ASN A 131 -6.65 -3.75 9.32
C ASN A 131 -6.17 -5.19 9.53
N LEU A 132 -5.07 -5.37 10.30
CA LEU A 132 -4.55 -6.68 10.71
C LEU A 132 -5.63 -7.54 11.39
N ALA A 133 -6.39 -6.96 12.32
CA ALA A 133 -7.47 -7.64 13.03
C ALA A 133 -8.73 -7.90 12.19
N LYS A 134 -8.94 -7.16 11.11
CA LYS A 134 -10.16 -7.18 10.28
C LYS A 134 -9.87 -7.60 8.85
N GLY A 135 -9.42 -8.84 8.73
CA GLY A 135 -9.30 -9.56 7.47
C GLY A 135 -7.91 -9.61 6.85
N PHE A 136 -6.96 -8.76 7.26
CA PHE A 136 -5.59 -8.85 6.72
C PHE A 136 -4.83 -10.05 7.28
N LEU A 137 -5.16 -10.49 8.49
CA LEU A 137 -4.63 -11.72 9.07
C LEU A 137 -5.68 -12.82 9.08
N THR A 138 -5.20 -14.02 8.82
CA THR A 138 -5.88 -15.29 9.09
C THR A 138 -5.91 -15.58 10.60
N PRO A 139 -6.75 -16.52 11.07
CA PRO A 139 -6.80 -16.89 12.50
C PRO A 139 -5.47 -17.37 13.10
N ASP A 140 -4.59 -17.92 12.28
CA ASP A 140 -3.22 -18.34 12.63
C ASP A 140 -2.19 -17.19 12.57
N ARG A 141 -2.65 -15.94 12.43
CA ARG A 141 -1.82 -14.72 12.39
C ARG A 141 -0.83 -14.65 11.23
N HIS A 142 -1.11 -15.39 10.16
CA HIS A 142 -0.46 -15.19 8.87
C HIS A 142 -1.22 -14.15 8.06
N TYR A 143 -0.53 -13.39 7.22
CA TYR A 143 -1.21 -12.56 6.23
C TYR A 143 -2.15 -13.40 5.36
N HIS A 144 -3.29 -12.81 5.01
CA HIS A 144 -4.22 -13.41 4.06
C HIS A 144 -3.47 -13.75 2.76
N PRO A 145 -3.62 -14.96 2.19
CA PRO A 145 -2.84 -15.40 1.02
C PRO A 145 -2.94 -14.52 -0.23
N ALA A 146 -4.02 -13.75 -0.37
CA ALA A 146 -4.17 -12.76 -1.43
C ALA A 146 -3.33 -11.49 -1.22
N LEU A 147 -3.04 -11.09 0.03
CA LEU A 147 -2.31 -9.85 0.31
C LEU A 147 -0.84 -9.99 -0.08
N LYS A 148 -0.35 -9.01 -0.86
CA LYS A 148 0.99 -9.06 -1.45
C LYS A 148 1.85 -7.87 -1.12
N VAL A 149 1.30 -6.66 -1.30
CA VAL A 149 2.00 -5.41 -1.06
C VAL A 149 1.06 -4.45 -0.36
N MET A 150 1.48 -3.82 0.71
CA MET A 150 0.73 -2.73 1.33
C MET A 150 1.33 -1.38 0.92
N ASP A 151 0.54 -0.51 0.30
CA ASP A 151 0.94 0.86 -0.03
C ASP A 151 0.77 1.73 1.22
N ILE A 152 1.89 2.18 1.79
CA ILE A 152 1.96 3.00 3.00
C ILE A 152 1.18 4.30 2.78
N LEU A 153 1.39 4.94 1.64
CA LEU A 153 0.74 6.18 1.27
C LEU A 153 0.85 6.41 -0.24
N ASN A 154 -0.29 6.71 -0.88
CA ASN A 154 -0.34 7.09 -2.29
C ASN A 154 0.04 8.56 -2.50
N GLU A 155 0.98 8.79 -3.41
CA GLU A 155 1.48 10.11 -3.84
C GLU A 155 1.86 11.01 -2.67
N PRO A 156 2.75 10.55 -1.78
CA PRO A 156 3.17 11.33 -0.61
C PRO A 156 3.83 12.65 -1.03
N ASP A 157 4.39 12.71 -2.23
CA ASP A 157 5.00 13.90 -2.82
C ASP A 157 4.01 15.00 -3.23
N LEU A 158 2.73 14.67 -3.36
CA LEU A 158 1.65 15.61 -3.63
C LEU A 158 0.80 15.91 -2.39
N LYS A 159 1.04 15.22 -1.27
CA LYS A 159 0.16 15.23 -0.10
C LYS A 159 0.85 15.63 1.20
N MET A 160 2.16 15.37 1.34
CA MET A 160 2.84 15.43 2.65
C MET A 160 4.11 16.30 2.63
N PRO A 161 4.00 17.63 2.75
CA PRO A 161 2.81 18.44 2.51
C PRO A 161 2.42 18.52 1.03
N PRO A 162 1.28 19.13 0.67
CA PRO A 162 0.87 19.35 -0.73
C PRO A 162 1.79 20.25 -1.56
N THR A 163 2.89 20.73 -0.96
CA THR A 163 3.91 21.57 -1.59
C THR A 163 5.27 20.87 -1.65
N THR A 164 5.35 19.56 -1.44
CA THR A 164 6.63 18.84 -1.38
C THR A 164 7.45 18.94 -2.68
N ASP A 165 6.80 18.85 -3.82
CA ASP A 165 7.45 18.86 -5.14
C ASP A 165 7.79 20.26 -5.66
N ILE A 166 7.02 21.29 -5.27
CA ILE A 166 7.14 22.68 -5.76
C ILE A 166 7.60 23.70 -4.72
N GLY A 167 7.58 23.35 -3.44
CA GLY A 167 7.76 24.26 -2.32
C GLY A 167 9.22 24.46 -1.90
N GLY A 168 9.43 24.56 -0.59
CA GLY A 168 10.75 24.71 0.02
C GLY A 168 11.45 23.38 0.31
N PRO A 169 12.73 23.42 0.72
CA PRO A 169 13.51 22.22 1.05
C PRO A 169 12.96 21.40 2.22
N GLU A 170 12.08 21.99 3.04
CA GLU A 170 11.42 21.29 4.16
C GLU A 170 10.41 20.23 3.70
N GLY A 171 9.77 20.42 2.54
CA GLY A 171 8.73 19.51 2.04
C GLY A 171 9.23 18.06 1.89
N PRO A 172 10.32 17.80 1.14
CA PRO A 172 10.90 16.47 1.03
C PRO A 172 11.33 15.85 2.37
N ILE A 173 11.74 16.67 3.36
CA ILE A 173 12.09 16.21 4.71
C ILE A 173 10.81 15.75 5.45
N GLN A 174 9.74 16.53 5.36
CA GLN A 174 8.44 16.21 5.95
C GLN A 174 7.80 14.97 5.33
N MET A 175 7.91 14.83 3.99
CA MET A 175 7.50 13.63 3.26
C MET A 175 8.28 12.40 3.72
N GLY A 176 9.61 12.52 3.81
CA GLY A 176 10.46 11.44 4.32
C GLY A 176 10.08 11.02 5.73
N ARG A 177 9.88 11.98 6.65
CA ARG A 177 9.43 11.73 8.02
C ARG A 177 8.07 11.03 8.08
N THR A 178 7.13 11.46 7.24
CA THR A 178 5.80 10.84 7.14
C THR A 178 5.93 9.36 6.80
N LEU A 179 6.66 9.03 5.74
CA LEU A 179 6.77 7.67 5.25
C LEU A 179 7.51 6.75 6.23
N ILE A 180 8.62 7.18 6.80
CA ILE A 180 9.40 6.34 7.73
C ILE A 180 8.69 6.14 9.07
N SER A 181 7.95 7.14 9.57
CA SER A 181 7.20 7.02 10.82
C SER A 181 5.93 6.16 10.65
N ALA A 182 5.26 6.26 9.50
CA ALA A 182 4.17 5.37 9.14
C ALA A 182 4.65 3.92 8.98
N PHE A 183 5.75 3.69 8.27
CA PHE A 183 6.33 2.36 8.11
C PHE A 183 6.72 1.75 9.46
N ASP A 184 7.39 2.51 10.33
CA ASP A 184 7.74 2.07 11.68
C ASP A 184 6.50 1.69 12.52
N ALA A 185 5.42 2.45 12.40
CA ALA A 185 4.15 2.14 13.06
C ALA A 185 3.50 0.86 12.56
N MET A 186 3.59 0.59 11.25
CA MET A 186 3.07 -0.65 10.67
C MET A 186 3.87 -1.87 11.15
N LEU A 187 5.19 -1.78 11.22
CA LEU A 187 6.05 -2.83 11.80
C LEU A 187 5.74 -3.07 13.29
N ASP A 188 5.51 -1.99 14.06
CA ASP A 188 5.15 -2.10 15.47
C ASP A 188 3.78 -2.77 15.67
N ALA A 189 2.81 -2.47 14.80
CA ALA A 189 1.51 -3.12 14.78
C ALA A 189 1.61 -4.61 14.40
N GLU A 190 2.44 -4.98 13.41
CA GLU A 190 2.70 -6.40 13.09
C GLU A 190 3.27 -7.15 14.29
N LYS A 191 4.24 -6.54 14.99
CA LYS A 191 4.87 -7.11 16.18
C LYS A 191 3.86 -7.30 17.32
N GLU A 192 2.99 -6.32 17.56
CA GLU A 192 1.96 -6.39 18.59
C GLU A 192 0.88 -7.43 18.27
N ALA A 193 0.46 -7.52 17.00
CA ALA A 193 -0.47 -8.56 16.54
C ALA A 193 0.17 -9.96 16.59
N GLY A 194 1.50 -10.06 16.66
CA GLY A 194 2.23 -11.32 16.64
C GLY A 194 2.11 -11.99 15.28
N VAL A 195 2.28 -11.22 14.21
CA VAL A 195 2.27 -11.72 12.82
C VAL A 195 3.39 -12.74 12.64
N THR A 196 3.06 -13.88 12.03
CA THR A 196 4.01 -14.97 11.76
C THR A 196 4.03 -15.32 10.27
N GLY A 197 4.85 -16.31 9.91
CA GLY A 197 4.89 -16.85 8.56
C GLY A 197 5.51 -15.88 7.56
N LYS A 198 4.98 -15.87 6.34
CA LYS A 198 5.47 -15.00 5.25
C LYS A 198 4.88 -13.60 5.41
N LEU A 199 5.75 -12.62 5.56
CA LEU A 199 5.38 -11.20 5.57
C LEU A 199 5.07 -10.67 4.17
N ILE A 200 4.34 -9.56 4.11
CA ILE A 200 4.09 -8.82 2.86
C ILE A 200 5.14 -7.74 2.64
N ASN A 201 5.21 -7.23 1.41
CA ASN A 201 6.06 -6.08 1.12
C ASN A 201 5.32 -4.78 1.44
N PHE A 202 6.06 -3.73 1.78
CA PHE A 202 5.51 -2.38 1.87
C PHE A 202 6.01 -1.53 0.70
N THR A 203 5.19 -0.59 0.23
CA THR A 203 5.55 0.33 -0.84
C THR A 203 5.04 1.74 -0.55
N ALA A 204 5.52 2.72 -1.31
CA ALA A 204 4.93 4.04 -1.40
C ALA A 204 4.90 4.39 -2.88
N THR A 205 3.75 4.82 -3.39
CA THR A 205 3.58 5.15 -4.81
C THR A 205 3.80 6.64 -5.03
N PHE A 206 4.81 7.01 -5.82
CA PHE A 206 5.11 8.41 -6.12
C PHE A 206 4.43 8.86 -7.41
N SER A 207 4.04 10.13 -7.45
CA SER A 207 3.59 10.74 -8.70
C SER A 207 4.75 10.86 -9.71
N TYR A 208 4.43 11.20 -10.96
CA TYR A 208 5.45 11.50 -11.97
C TYR A 208 5.94 12.97 -11.89
N ALA A 209 5.68 13.68 -10.79
CA ALA A 209 6.10 15.06 -10.61
C ALA A 209 7.62 15.20 -10.51
N ILE A 210 8.11 16.39 -10.87
CA ILE A 210 9.50 16.78 -10.68
C ILE A 210 9.61 17.43 -9.29
N CYS A 211 10.44 16.85 -8.43
CA CYS A 211 10.73 17.43 -7.12
C CYS A 211 11.97 18.34 -7.18
N ALA A 212 11.77 19.60 -7.54
CA ALA A 212 12.86 20.59 -7.57
C ALA A 212 13.54 20.80 -6.20
N PRO A 213 12.83 20.72 -5.05
CA PRO A 213 13.42 20.85 -3.73
C PRO A 213 14.19 19.61 -3.24
N CYS A 214 13.99 18.43 -3.85
CA CYS A 214 14.64 17.19 -3.44
C CYS A 214 16.17 17.29 -3.55
N THR A 215 16.91 16.60 -2.69
CA THR A 215 18.37 16.82 -2.64
C THR A 215 19.11 16.21 -3.85
N ARG A 216 18.51 15.22 -4.51
CA ARG A 216 19.02 14.58 -5.75
C ARG A 216 17.93 14.49 -6.82
N PHE A 217 18.37 14.30 -8.05
CA PHE A 217 17.49 14.07 -9.21
C PHE A 217 16.41 15.15 -9.40
N LYS A 218 16.75 16.41 -9.09
CA LYS A 218 15.84 17.57 -9.04
C LYS A 218 15.03 17.86 -10.30
N LEU A 219 15.44 17.31 -11.44
CA LEU A 219 14.81 17.52 -12.74
C LEU A 219 14.32 16.20 -13.35
N SER A 220 14.44 15.09 -12.63
CA SER A 220 14.03 13.78 -13.10
C SER A 220 12.66 13.45 -12.48
N PRO A 221 11.63 13.18 -13.30
CA PRO A 221 10.31 12.77 -12.83
C PRO A 221 10.39 11.61 -11.84
N ALA A 222 9.73 11.74 -10.68
CA ALA A 222 9.62 10.77 -9.59
C ALA A 222 10.93 10.35 -8.87
N LEU A 223 12.08 10.39 -9.54
CA LEU A 223 13.36 9.87 -9.02
C LEU A 223 13.86 10.64 -7.79
N GLY A 224 13.60 11.95 -7.71
CA GLY A 224 13.98 12.76 -6.55
C GLY A 224 13.28 12.28 -5.28
N GLN A 225 11.97 12.03 -5.39
CA GLN A 225 11.13 11.61 -4.27
C GLN A 225 11.43 10.17 -3.84
N MET A 226 11.61 9.26 -4.81
CA MET A 226 12.05 7.88 -4.53
C MET A 226 13.41 7.86 -3.83
N TRP A 227 14.36 8.68 -4.28
CA TRP A 227 15.66 8.80 -3.62
C TRP A 227 15.53 9.37 -2.21
N GLN A 228 14.64 10.34 -2.00
CA GLN A 228 14.41 10.93 -0.68
C GLN A 228 13.87 9.89 0.32
N LEU A 229 12.92 9.04 -0.09
CA LEU A 229 12.47 7.92 0.73
C LEU A 229 13.60 6.94 1.03
N HIS A 230 14.42 6.60 0.03
CA HIS A 230 15.57 5.72 0.22
C HIS A 230 16.55 6.29 1.27
N ASP A 231 16.93 7.57 1.16
CA ASP A 231 17.80 8.22 2.16
C ASP A 231 17.15 8.29 3.54
N ALA A 232 15.83 8.53 3.62
CA ALA A 232 15.08 8.53 4.89
C ALA A 232 15.07 7.17 5.58
N MET A 233 14.91 6.08 4.83
CA MET A 233 14.95 4.71 5.37
C MET A 233 16.33 4.34 5.92
N HIS A 234 17.41 4.88 5.34
CA HIS A 234 18.79 4.64 5.80
C HIS A 234 19.26 5.62 6.88
N HIS A 235 18.68 6.82 6.96
CA HIS A 235 19.14 7.91 7.80
C HIS A 235 17.98 8.67 8.47
N PRO A 236 17.14 8.00 9.27
CA PRO A 236 15.92 8.60 9.82
C PRO A 236 16.18 9.83 10.71
N ASP A 237 17.36 9.91 11.32
CA ASP A 237 17.80 11.04 12.14
C ASP A 237 17.91 12.35 11.34
N LYS A 238 18.33 12.28 10.08
CA LYS A 238 18.34 13.46 9.17
C LYS A 238 16.95 14.03 8.94
N TYR A 239 15.92 13.22 9.13
CA TYR A 239 14.52 13.59 8.96
C TYR A 239 13.85 13.91 10.30
N GLY A 240 14.62 13.97 11.39
CA GLY A 240 14.10 14.27 12.73
C GLY A 240 13.22 13.16 13.28
N TYR A 241 13.43 11.91 12.86
CA TYR A 241 12.70 10.75 13.36
C TYR A 241 13.63 9.77 14.06
N LYS A 242 13.18 9.23 15.19
CA LYS A 242 13.88 8.15 15.91
C LYS A 242 12.98 6.90 15.89
N PRO A 243 13.28 5.91 15.04
CA PRO A 243 12.46 4.72 14.93
C PRO A 243 12.40 3.90 16.22
N ARG A 244 11.26 3.24 16.44
CA ARG A 244 11.05 2.23 17.48
C ARG A 244 11.50 0.84 17.01
N ASN A 245 11.42 0.58 15.71
CA ASN A 245 11.90 -0.63 15.05
C ASN A 245 13.13 -0.35 14.17
N ASN A 246 13.85 -1.40 13.79
CA ASN A 246 14.97 -1.28 12.84
C ASN A 246 14.45 -1.16 11.39
N ILE A 247 13.93 0.02 11.03
CA ILE A 247 13.33 0.27 9.72
C ILE A 247 14.31 0.10 8.56
N THR A 248 15.60 0.39 8.78
CA THR A 248 16.62 0.24 7.73
C THR A 248 16.80 -1.23 7.39
N GLU A 249 16.89 -2.11 8.40
CA GLU A 249 16.97 -3.55 8.18
C GLU A 249 15.71 -4.11 7.54
N ALA A 250 14.53 -3.63 7.93
CA ALA A 250 13.26 -4.05 7.33
C ALA A 250 13.15 -3.63 5.86
N TYR A 251 13.69 -2.47 5.49
CA TYR A 251 13.63 -1.91 4.13
C TYR A 251 14.56 -2.60 3.13
N VAL A 252 15.72 -3.11 3.57
CA VAL A 252 16.73 -3.71 2.67
C VAL A 252 16.55 -5.21 2.43
N LYS A 253 15.59 -5.85 3.11
CA LYS A 253 15.26 -7.27 2.94
C LYS A 253 14.25 -7.48 1.81
#